data_AF-A0A833Y100-F1
#
_entry.id   AF-A0A833Y100-F1
#
_cell.length_a   1.000
_cell.length_b   1.000
_cell.length_c   1.000
_cell.angle_alpha   90.00
_cell.angle_beta   90.00
_cell.angle_gamma   90.00
#
_symmetry.space_group_name_H-M   'P 1'
#
loop_
_entity.id
_entity.type
_entity.pdbx_description
1 polymer ?
#
loop_
_entity_poly.entity_id
_entity_poly.type
_entity_poly.pdbx_seq_one_letter_code
_entity_poly.pdbx_strand_id
1 'polypeptide(L)'
;MARLCHFEGFRCFLLSYRNHTQVSAPSRPLNIRISRAGHPRVPIVQVINQWLEEGRDVQVSLHKFIRQLRKHRRFKHALQISEWLSEQRNHDLSPGDIAIRLDLISKVHGLEEAEKYFDGIPDTSRITMHVYGALLNCYAEHKSLDKAEATMQKMRELGFLESSVL
;
A
#
# COMPACT_ATOMS: atom_id res chain seq x y z
N MET A 1 34.05 -22.17 26.14
CA MET A 1 34.83 -21.39 27.11
C MET A 1 34.28 -19.98 27.14
N ALA A 2 33.55 -19.65 28.21
CA ALA A 2 32.88 -18.36 28.39
C ALA A 2 33.86 -17.27 28.81
N ARG A 3 33.58 -16.02 28.42
CA ARG A 3 34.04 -14.82 29.13
C ARG A 3 32.84 -13.93 29.39
N LEU A 4 32.65 -13.56 30.66
CA LEU A 4 31.74 -12.51 31.10
C LEU A 4 32.33 -11.15 30.72
N CYS A 5 31.53 -10.30 30.07
CA CYS A 5 31.64 -8.86 30.16
C CYS A 5 30.25 -8.33 30.51
N HIS A 6 30.15 -7.68 31.66
CA HIS A 6 28.98 -6.96 32.11
C HIS A 6 29.24 -5.47 31.84
N PHE A 7 28.41 -4.83 31.01
CA PHE A 7 28.17 -3.39 31.07
C PHE A 7 26.85 -3.06 30.36
N GLU A 8 26.02 -2.28 31.03
CA GLU A 8 24.63 -1.96 30.73
C GLU A 8 24.46 -1.04 29.52
N GLY A 9 23.29 -1.11 28.87
CA GLY A 9 22.81 -0.06 27.95
C GLY A 9 22.19 -0.60 26.66
N PHE A 10 20.86 -0.70 26.66
CA PHE A 10 19.95 -0.75 25.50
C PHE A 10 20.57 -0.54 24.10
N ARG A 11 20.74 -1.62 23.31
CA ARG A 11 20.46 -1.75 21.85
C ARG A 11 21.19 -2.95 21.23
N CYS A 12 20.62 -3.43 20.12
CA CYS A 12 21.17 -4.39 19.15
C CYS A 12 21.36 -5.84 19.63
N PHE A 13 20.32 -6.67 19.42
CA PHE A 13 20.54 -8.07 19.07
C PHE A 13 20.75 -8.18 17.55
N LEU A 14 21.96 -7.81 17.10
CA LEU A 14 22.53 -8.41 15.90
C LEU A 14 23.27 -9.66 16.35
N LEU A 15 22.61 -10.83 16.27
CA LEU A 15 23.33 -12.10 16.27
C LEU A 15 23.53 -12.55 14.83
N SER A 16 24.73 -12.26 14.35
CA SER A 16 25.36 -13.00 13.26
C SER A 16 25.55 -14.45 13.70
N TYR A 17 25.03 -15.40 12.92
CA TYR A 17 25.52 -16.79 12.92
C TYR A 17 25.73 -17.29 11.49
N ARG A 18 26.88 -17.95 11.34
CA ARG A 18 27.59 -18.28 10.11
C ARG A 18 27.08 -19.60 9.53
N ASN A 19 26.68 -19.52 8.25
CA ASN A 19 26.61 -20.53 7.19
C ASN A 19 26.24 -21.98 7.56
N HIS A 20 24.96 -22.29 7.40
CA HIS A 20 24.57 -23.53 6.72
C HIS A 20 24.44 -23.20 5.23
N THR A 21 25.37 -23.69 4.41
CA THR A 21 25.25 -23.65 2.95
C THR A 21 24.14 -24.63 2.54
N GLN A 22 22.89 -24.25 2.76
CA GLN A 22 21.81 -24.75 1.93
C GLN A 22 21.88 -23.93 0.65
N VAL A 23 22.18 -24.58 -0.47
CA VAL A 23 21.83 -24.04 -1.79
C VAL A 23 20.31 -23.97 -1.80
N SER A 24 19.74 -22.90 -1.25
CA SER A 24 18.31 -22.67 -1.30
C SER A 24 17.96 -22.48 -2.77
N ALA A 25 17.11 -23.36 -3.31
CA ALA A 25 16.55 -23.19 -4.64
C ALA A 25 16.11 -21.72 -4.82
N PRO A 26 16.28 -21.11 -6.01
CA PRO A 26 15.97 -19.69 -6.20
C PRO A 26 14.56 -19.42 -5.69
N SER A 27 14.50 -18.73 -4.55
CA SER A 27 13.25 -18.49 -3.85
C SER A 27 12.34 -17.73 -4.79
N ARG A 28 11.25 -18.38 -5.23
CA ARG A 28 10.35 -17.84 -6.26
C ARG A 28 9.92 -16.42 -5.86
N PRO A 29 9.94 -15.45 -6.78
CA PRO A 29 9.60 -14.07 -6.47
C PRO A 29 8.16 -13.95 -5.93
N LEU A 30 7.94 -13.00 -5.01
CA LEU A 30 6.71 -12.88 -4.22
C LEU A 30 5.44 -12.73 -5.09
N ASN A 31 5.56 -12.17 -6.30
CA ASN A 31 4.45 -12.11 -7.26
C ASN A 31 3.96 -13.49 -7.68
N ILE A 32 4.87 -14.45 -7.87
CA ILE A 32 4.52 -15.82 -8.22
C ILE A 32 3.82 -16.51 -7.04
N ARG A 33 4.25 -16.20 -5.80
CA ARG A 33 3.61 -16.73 -4.59
C ARG A 33 2.20 -16.17 -4.40
N ILE A 34 2.03 -14.85 -4.52
CA ILE A 34 0.73 -14.17 -4.38
C ILE A 34 -0.24 -14.58 -5.51
N SER A 35 0.25 -14.71 -6.76
CA SER A 35 -0.58 -15.18 -7.88
C SER A 35 -1.06 -16.62 -7.68
N ARG A 36 -0.19 -17.51 -7.16
CA ARG A 36 -0.54 -18.91 -6.86
C ARG A 36 -1.32 -19.09 -5.57
N ALA A 37 -1.21 -18.19 -4.61
CA ALA A 37 -2.15 -18.04 -3.49
C ALA A 37 -3.54 -17.54 -3.97
N GLY A 38 -3.94 -17.92 -5.19
CA GLY A 38 -5.19 -17.57 -5.85
C GLY A 38 -6.44 -18.12 -5.15
N HIS A 39 -6.30 -18.82 -4.03
CA HIS A 39 -7.43 -19.21 -3.22
C HIS A 39 -7.88 -18.03 -2.33
N PRO A 40 -9.15 -17.59 -2.42
CA PRO A 40 -9.68 -16.46 -1.63
C PRO A 40 -9.58 -16.59 -0.10
N ARG A 41 -9.22 -17.78 0.38
CA ARG A 41 -9.13 -18.14 1.80
C ARG A 41 -7.74 -18.02 2.40
N VAL A 42 -6.69 -17.92 1.58
CA VAL A 42 -5.33 -17.73 2.12
C VAL A 42 -5.14 -16.23 2.35
N PRO A 43 -4.98 -15.78 3.61
CA PRO A 43 -4.72 -14.37 3.88
C PRO A 43 -3.40 -14.01 3.22
N ILE A 44 -3.42 -13.04 2.32
CA ILE A 44 -2.21 -12.58 1.64
C ILE A 44 -1.14 -12.09 2.65
N VAL A 45 -1.58 -11.68 3.83
CA VAL A 45 -0.75 -11.34 4.98
C VAL A 45 0.19 -12.49 5.36
N GLN A 46 -0.26 -13.75 5.32
CA GLN A 46 0.61 -14.90 5.61
C GLN A 46 1.73 -15.04 4.57
N VAL A 47 1.42 -14.77 3.29
CA VAL A 47 2.41 -14.82 2.20
C VAL A 47 3.43 -13.68 2.35
N ILE A 48 3.00 -12.51 2.83
CA ILE A 48 3.88 -11.38 3.15
C ILE A 48 4.76 -11.70 4.37
N ASN A 49 4.19 -12.23 5.45
CA ASN A 49 4.94 -12.60 6.66
C ASN A 49 6.01 -13.65 6.38
N GLN A 50 5.67 -14.70 5.63
CA GLN A 50 6.65 -15.70 5.19
C GLN A 50 7.78 -15.08 4.35
N TRP A 51 7.46 -14.06 3.55
CA TRP A 51 8.47 -13.36 2.75
C TRP A 51 9.41 -12.49 3.61
N LEU A 52 8.88 -11.89 4.67
CA LEU A 52 9.67 -11.17 5.68
C LEU A 52 10.59 -12.10 6.46
N GLU A 53 10.10 -13.26 6.88
CA GLU A 53 10.90 -14.30 7.55
C GLU A 53 12.09 -14.76 6.70
N GLU A 54 11.97 -14.69 5.37
CA GLU A 54 13.06 -14.99 4.44
C GLU A 54 14.06 -13.83 4.24
N GLY A 55 13.97 -12.75 5.02
CA GLY A 55 14.98 -11.69 5.10
C GLY A 55 15.08 -10.75 3.90
N ARG A 56 14.02 -10.67 3.07
CA ARG A 56 14.02 -9.85 1.85
C ARG A 56 13.28 -8.52 2.05
N ASP A 57 13.81 -7.43 1.48
CA ASP A 57 13.14 -6.13 1.52
C ASP A 57 11.79 -6.17 0.81
N VAL A 58 10.78 -5.68 1.52
CA VAL A 58 9.37 -5.83 1.15
C VAL A 58 8.85 -4.55 0.52
N GLN A 59 9.32 -3.37 0.91
CA GLN A 59 8.63 -2.12 0.54
C GLN A 59 8.66 -1.83 -0.96
N VAL A 60 9.83 -1.88 -1.61
CA VAL A 60 9.94 -1.66 -3.08
C VAL A 60 9.16 -2.73 -3.87
N SER A 61 8.97 -3.90 -3.28
CA SER A 61 8.28 -5.02 -3.90
C SER A 61 6.75 -4.91 -3.82
N LEU A 62 6.20 -4.31 -2.76
CA LEU A 62 4.74 -4.26 -2.53
C LEU A 62 3.96 -3.45 -3.57
N HIS A 63 4.46 -2.28 -3.99
CA HIS A 63 3.78 -1.51 -5.05
C HIS A 63 3.72 -2.28 -6.36
N LYS A 64 4.75 -3.09 -6.67
CA LYS A 64 4.74 -3.97 -7.85
C LYS A 64 3.65 -5.04 -7.74
N PHE A 65 3.44 -5.60 -6.54
CA PHE A 65 2.36 -6.58 -6.32
C PHE A 65 0.98 -5.95 -6.38
N ILE A 66 0.77 -4.81 -5.73
CA ILE A 66 -0.51 -4.09 -5.81
C ILE A 66 -0.84 -3.80 -7.28
N ARG A 67 0.12 -3.30 -8.07
CA ARG A 67 -0.05 -3.06 -9.51
C ARG A 67 -0.44 -4.34 -10.26
N GLN A 68 0.24 -5.45 -10.00
CA GLN A 68 -0.06 -6.72 -10.65
C GLN A 68 -1.45 -7.26 -10.25
N LEU A 69 -1.81 -7.17 -8.98
CA LEU A 69 -3.13 -7.59 -8.49
C LEU A 69 -4.26 -6.74 -9.10
N ARG A 70 -4.05 -5.42 -9.23
CA ARG A 70 -4.98 -4.53 -9.94
C ARG A 70 -5.13 -4.93 -11.41
N LYS A 71 -4.03 -5.26 -12.11
CA LYS A 71 -4.06 -5.75 -13.50
C LYS A 71 -4.89 -7.04 -13.65
N HIS A 72 -4.82 -7.92 -12.66
CA HIS A 72 -5.62 -9.16 -12.61
C HIS A 72 -6.98 -9.01 -11.93
N ARG A 73 -7.43 -7.77 -11.66
CA ARG A 73 -8.70 -7.46 -10.98
C ARG A 73 -8.89 -8.12 -9.60
N ARG A 74 -7.79 -8.48 -8.92
CA ARG A 74 -7.80 -9.03 -7.55
C ARG A 74 -7.78 -7.89 -6.53
N PHE A 75 -8.81 -7.06 -6.53
CA PHE A 75 -8.85 -5.82 -5.73
C PHE A 75 -8.88 -6.07 -4.22
N LYS A 76 -9.64 -7.07 -3.73
CA LYS A 76 -9.68 -7.43 -2.30
C LYS A 76 -8.29 -7.74 -1.73
N HIS A 77 -7.54 -8.53 -2.49
CA HIS A 77 -6.17 -8.91 -2.17
C HIS A 77 -5.22 -7.70 -2.19
N ALA A 78 -5.35 -6.82 -3.18
CA ALA A 78 -4.57 -5.60 -3.25
C ALA A 78 -4.88 -4.66 -2.08
N LEU A 79 -6.16 -4.57 -1.67
CA LEU A 79 -6.59 -3.76 -0.53
C LEU A 79 -5.95 -4.26 0.77
N GLN A 80 -5.98 -5.58 1.03
CA GLN A 80 -5.32 -6.19 2.18
C GLN A 80 -3.81 -5.88 2.25
N ILE A 81 -3.11 -5.92 1.12
CA ILE A 81 -1.68 -5.52 1.07
C ILE A 81 -1.54 -4.05 1.43
N SER A 82 -2.40 -3.21 0.86
CA SER A 82 -2.35 -1.79 1.15
C SER A 82 -2.55 -1.56 2.65
N GLU A 83 -3.58 -2.14 3.28
CA GLU A 83 -3.93 -2.03 4.70
C GLU A 83 -2.73 -2.38 5.58
N TRP A 84 -2.18 -3.57 5.36
CA TRP A 84 -0.98 -4.05 6.03
C TRP A 84 0.20 -3.07 5.90
N LEU A 85 0.44 -2.51 4.70
CA LEU A 85 1.53 -1.54 4.50
C LEU A 85 1.37 -0.29 5.37
N SER A 86 0.15 0.15 5.64
CA SER A 86 -0.10 1.30 6.51
C SER A 86 0.13 0.99 7.98
N GLU A 87 -0.28 -0.20 8.44
CA GLU A 87 0.00 -0.64 9.80
C GLU A 87 1.51 -0.70 10.06
N GLN A 88 2.28 -1.25 9.12
CA GLN A 88 3.75 -1.33 9.22
C GLN A 88 4.45 0.03 9.23
N ARG A 89 3.81 1.06 8.68
CA ARG A 89 4.35 2.42 8.62
C ARG A 89 3.75 3.35 9.68
N ASN A 90 3.06 2.81 10.70
CA ASN A 90 2.34 3.63 11.70
C ASN A 90 1.41 4.66 11.06
N HIS A 91 0.74 4.27 9.97
CA HIS A 91 -0.11 5.12 9.14
C HIS A 91 0.58 6.27 8.40
N ASP A 92 1.91 6.31 8.36
CA ASP A 92 2.68 7.22 7.51
C ASP A 92 2.69 6.72 6.04
N LEU A 93 1.64 7.10 5.32
CA LEU A 93 1.46 6.76 3.90
C LEU A 93 1.81 7.93 3.01
N SER A 94 2.52 7.65 1.90
CA SER A 94 2.71 8.67 0.88
C SER A 94 1.37 9.03 0.21
N PRO A 95 1.24 10.23 -0.38
CA PRO A 95 0.03 10.60 -1.13
C PRO A 95 -0.32 9.61 -2.25
N GLY A 96 0.69 8.97 -2.87
CA GLY A 96 0.47 7.90 -3.85
C GLY A 96 -0.11 6.63 -3.23
N ASP A 97 0.29 6.27 -2.01
CA ASP A 97 -0.25 5.12 -1.29
C ASP A 97 -1.70 5.33 -0.88
N ILE A 98 -1.99 6.55 -0.40
CA ILE A 98 -3.36 6.98 -0.07
C ILE A 98 -4.25 6.93 -1.32
N ALA A 99 -3.78 7.47 -2.45
CA ALA A 99 -4.49 7.44 -3.71
C ALA A 99 -4.77 6.00 -4.20
N ILE A 100 -3.79 5.10 -4.06
CA ILE A 100 -3.95 3.67 -4.37
C ILE A 100 -5.00 3.03 -3.46
N ARG A 101 -4.95 3.30 -2.14
CA ARG A 101 -5.92 2.75 -1.20
C ARG A 101 -7.33 3.23 -1.50
N LEU A 102 -7.51 4.51 -1.80
CA LEU A 102 -8.80 5.10 -2.15
C LEU A 102 -9.44 4.38 -3.36
N ASP A 103 -8.67 4.20 -4.45
CA ASP A 103 -9.11 3.44 -5.63
C ASP A 103 -9.51 2.00 -5.29
N LEU A 104 -8.73 1.34 -4.43
CA LEU A 104 -9.00 -0.04 -4.01
C LEU A 104 -10.25 -0.16 -3.14
N ILE A 105 -10.48 0.77 -2.20
CA ILE A 105 -11.69 0.81 -1.37
C ILE A 105 -12.91 0.98 -2.27
N SER A 106 -12.88 1.93 -3.20
CA SER A 106 -13.98 2.16 -4.16
C SER A 106 -14.33 0.88 -4.93
N LYS A 107 -13.32 0.16 -5.44
CA LYS A 107 -13.52 -1.09 -6.21
C LYS A 107 -13.99 -2.29 -5.38
N VAL A 108 -13.74 -2.30 -4.06
CA VAL A 108 -14.05 -3.45 -3.19
C VAL A 108 -15.32 -3.24 -2.39
N HIS A 109 -15.47 -2.06 -1.81
CA HIS A 109 -16.53 -1.69 -0.86
C HIS A 109 -17.53 -0.69 -1.43
N GLY A 110 -17.20 -0.05 -2.56
CA GLY A 110 -18.06 0.92 -3.23
C GLY A 110 -17.68 2.38 -2.93
N LEU A 111 -18.34 3.28 -3.66
CA LEU A 111 -18.02 4.70 -3.66
C LEU A 111 -18.20 5.36 -2.28
N GLU A 112 -19.27 5.02 -1.56
CA GLU A 112 -19.58 5.63 -0.26
C GLU A 112 -18.47 5.39 0.77
N GLU A 113 -17.92 4.17 0.81
CA GLU A 113 -16.82 3.84 1.71
C GLU A 113 -15.50 4.52 1.29
N ALA A 114 -15.31 4.75 -0.02
CA ALA A 114 -14.18 5.52 -0.51
C ALA A 114 -14.28 7.00 -0.10
N GLU A 115 -15.47 7.59 -0.14
CA GLU A 115 -15.71 8.96 0.34
C GLU A 115 -15.45 9.08 1.84
N LYS A 116 -15.98 8.16 2.65
CA LYS A 116 -15.70 8.11 4.10
C LYS A 116 -14.20 8.02 4.38
N TYR A 117 -13.48 7.19 3.63
CA TYR A 117 -12.03 7.12 3.74
C TYR A 117 -11.36 8.45 3.37
N PHE A 118 -11.77 9.08 2.26
CA PHE A 118 -11.23 10.37 1.82
C PHE A 118 -11.42 11.47 2.88
N ASP A 119 -12.61 11.54 3.47
CA ASP A 119 -12.99 12.49 4.52
C ASP A 119 -12.28 12.23 5.86
N GLY A 120 -11.70 11.04 6.04
CA GLY A 120 -10.84 10.70 7.18
C GLY A 120 -9.37 11.07 7.03
N ILE A 121 -8.89 11.40 5.83
CA ILE A 121 -7.47 11.72 5.59
C ILE A 121 -7.13 13.11 6.16
N PRO A 122 -6.02 13.31 6.91
CA PRO A 122 -5.62 14.64 7.35
C PRO A 122 -5.44 15.62 6.18
N ASP A 123 -5.85 16.88 6.33
CA ASP A 123 -5.82 17.86 5.23
C ASP A 123 -4.44 18.01 4.58
N THR A 124 -3.36 17.96 5.37
CA THR A 124 -1.98 18.03 4.88
C THR A 124 -1.63 16.93 3.86
N SER A 125 -2.23 15.75 3.97
CA SER A 125 -2.02 14.62 3.06
C SER A 125 -3.08 14.57 1.95
N ARG A 126 -4.28 15.07 2.24
CA ARG A 126 -5.43 15.13 1.32
C ARG A 126 -5.24 16.18 0.23
N ILE A 127 -4.60 17.30 0.54
CA ILE A 127 -4.31 18.43 -0.37
C ILE A 127 -3.15 18.04 -1.29
N THR A 128 -3.33 17.00 -2.10
CA THR A 128 -2.40 16.64 -3.18
C THR A 128 -3.16 16.22 -4.42
N MET A 129 -2.58 16.54 -5.59
CA MET A 129 -3.16 16.19 -6.90
C MET A 129 -3.38 14.67 -7.06
N HIS A 130 -2.56 13.84 -6.41
CA HIS A 130 -2.68 12.38 -6.48
C HIS A 130 -3.97 11.87 -5.82
N VAL A 131 -4.29 12.36 -4.63
CA VAL A 131 -5.47 11.90 -3.86
C VAL A 131 -6.75 12.39 -4.52
N TYR A 132 -6.80 13.66 -4.92
CA TYR A 132 -7.93 14.22 -5.67
C TYR A 132 -8.12 13.55 -7.04
N GLY A 133 -7.03 13.27 -7.77
CA GLY A 133 -7.09 12.55 -9.04
C GLY A 133 -7.65 11.13 -8.88
N ALA A 134 -7.31 10.42 -7.80
CA ALA A 134 -7.89 9.12 -7.51
C ALA A 134 -9.39 9.21 -7.17
N LEU A 135 -9.81 10.23 -6.42
CA LEU A 135 -11.21 10.48 -6.12
C LEU A 135 -12.02 10.77 -7.40
N LEU A 136 -11.49 11.60 -8.29
CA LEU A 136 -12.09 11.86 -9.62
C LEU A 136 -12.22 10.58 -10.45
N ASN A 137 -11.19 9.70 -10.43
CA ASN A 137 -11.28 8.40 -11.10
C ASN A 137 -12.41 7.54 -10.52
N CYS A 138 -12.58 7.53 -9.19
CA CYS A 138 -13.69 6.82 -8.54
C CYS A 138 -15.05 7.36 -9.01
N TYR A 139 -15.23 8.68 -9.05
CA TYR A 139 -16.49 9.26 -9.55
C TYR A 139 -16.76 8.95 -11.02
N ALA A 140 -15.74 8.98 -11.87
CA ALA A 140 -15.86 8.62 -13.28
C ALA A 140 -16.29 7.16 -13.46
N GLU A 141 -15.66 6.23 -12.73
CA GLU A 141 -16.03 4.80 -12.78
C GLU A 141 -17.46 4.55 -12.28
N HIS A 142 -17.91 5.30 -11.28
CA HIS A 142 -19.27 5.22 -10.72
C HIS A 142 -20.28 6.13 -11.43
N LYS A 143 -19.89 6.82 -12.52
CA LYS A 143 -20.75 7.72 -13.32
C LYS A 143 -21.41 8.83 -12.49
N SER A 144 -20.74 9.32 -11.46
CA SER A 144 -21.23 10.36 -10.56
C SER A 144 -20.75 11.74 -11.01
N LEU A 145 -21.35 12.27 -12.08
CA LEU A 145 -20.91 13.52 -12.72
C LEU A 145 -20.92 14.71 -11.76
N ASP A 146 -22.03 14.93 -11.05
CA ASP A 146 -22.20 16.08 -10.14
C ASP A 146 -21.08 16.14 -9.08
N LYS A 147 -20.70 14.98 -8.53
CA LYS A 147 -19.61 14.88 -7.55
C LYS A 147 -18.24 15.12 -8.19
N ALA A 148 -18.02 14.64 -9.40
CA ALA A 148 -16.78 14.89 -10.14
C ALA A 148 -16.61 16.39 -10.43
N GLU A 149 -17.67 17.07 -10.87
CA GLU A 149 -17.65 18.51 -11.14
C GLU A 149 -17.40 19.34 -9.87
N ALA A 150 -18.12 19.04 -8.79
CA ALA A 150 -17.90 19.68 -7.49
C ALA A 150 -16.46 19.49 -6.99
N THR A 151 -15.88 18.30 -7.22
CA THR A 151 -14.50 18.00 -6.85
C THR A 151 -13.49 18.77 -7.70
N MET A 152 -13.71 18.86 -9.02
CA MET A 152 -12.86 19.68 -9.89
C MET A 152 -12.93 21.17 -9.51
N GLN A 153 -14.10 21.66 -9.12
CA GLN A 153 -14.25 23.03 -8.64
C GLN A 153 -13.46 23.28 -7.35
N LYS A 154 -13.54 22.36 -6.38
CA LYS A 154 -12.71 22.40 -5.18
C LYS A 154 -11.21 22.36 -5.49
N MET A 155 -10.79 21.56 -6.47
CA MET A 155 -9.40 21.53 -6.92
C MET A 155 -8.93 22.87 -7.53
N ARG A 156 -9.82 23.60 -8.23
CA ARG A 156 -9.52 24.96 -8.72
C ARG A 156 -9.32 25.93 -7.56
N GLU A 157 -10.22 25.91 -6.58
CA GLU A 157 -10.14 26.77 -5.39
C GLU A 157 -8.87 26.53 -4.56
N LEU A 158 -8.35 25.30 -4.58
CA LEU A 158 -7.09 24.92 -3.93
C LEU A 158 -5.84 25.22 -4.79
N GLY A 159 -6.00 25.76 -5.99
CA GLY A 159 -4.88 26.10 -6.89
C GLY A 159 -4.23 24.92 -7.61
N PHE A 160 -4.81 23.71 -7.57
CA PHE A 160 -4.24 22.54 -8.24
C PHE A 160 -4.35 22.55 -9.76
N LEU A 161 -5.26 23.37 -10.29
CA LEU A 161 -5.59 23.42 -11.71
C LEU A 161 -5.16 24.74 -12.37
N GLU A 162 -4.31 25.53 -11.71
CA GLU A 162 -3.70 26.69 -12.35
C GLU A 162 -2.59 26.23 -13.31
N SER A 163 -2.94 26.18 -14.58
CA SER A 163 -2.00 26.20 -15.70
C SER A 163 -2.64 27.00 -16.84
N SER A 164 -2.08 28.18 -17.06
CA SER A 164 -2.19 29.09 -18.21
C SER A 164 -3.58 29.67 -18.54
N VAL A 165 -3.85 30.87 -17.99
CA VAL A 165 -4.40 31.96 -18.81
C VAL A 165 -3.41 33.12 -18.72
N LEU A 166 -2.73 33.35 -19.86
CA LEU A 166 -1.74 34.38 -20.21
C LEU A 166 -0.29 34.17 -19.75
#